data_AF-A0A6G1X491-F1
#
_entry.id   AF-A0A6G1X491-F1
#
_cell.length_a   1.000
_cell.length_b   1.000
_cell.length_c   1.000
_cell.angle_alpha   90.00
_cell.angle_beta   90.00
_cell.angle_gamma   90.00
#
_symmetry.space_group_name_H-M   'P 1'
#
loop_
_entity.id
_entity.type
_entity.pdbx_description
1 polymer ?
#
loop_
_entity_poly.entity_id
_entity_poly.type
_entity_poly.pdbx_seq_one_letter_code
_entity_poly.pdbx_strand_id
1 'polypeptide(L)' 'MDDKLFQHFHFVRGQTLAALDGTTEEIADMIPTGFHNNIRWNLGHIFLSLNNLLYSYIGEKHGLTERDYQLFQFSTSPSD' A
#
# COMPACT_ATOMS: atom_id res chain seq x y z
N MET A 1 14.44 -21.56 -5.49
CA MET A 1 13.13 -21.33 -4.82
C MET A 1 12.92 -19.84 -4.68
N ASP A 2 13.98 -19.13 -4.30
CA ASP A 2 14.03 -17.68 -4.13
C ASP A 2 13.71 -16.88 -5.40
N ASP A 3 14.20 -17.28 -6.58
CA ASP A 3 13.92 -16.55 -7.84
C ASP A 3 12.42 -16.44 -8.16
N LYS A 4 11.65 -17.50 -7.89
CA LYS A 4 10.20 -17.51 -8.14
C LYS A 4 9.46 -16.59 -7.16
N LEU A 5 9.95 -16.48 -5.93
CA LEU A 5 9.39 -15.57 -4.93
C LEU A 5 9.59 -14.11 -5.37
N PHE A 6 10.82 -13.75 -5.74
CA PHE A 6 11.11 -12.38 -6.22
C PHE A 6 10.39 -12.07 -7.54
N GLN A 7 10.27 -13.03 -8.46
CA GLN A 7 9.46 -12.86 -9.67
C GLN A 7 8.00 -12.56 -9.34
N HIS A 8 7.41 -13.30 -8.40
CA HIS A 8 6.02 -13.06 -7.98
C HIS A 8 5.88 -11.69 -7.30
N PHE A 9 6.86 -11.30 -6.49
CA PHE A 9 6.89 -10.00 -5.86
C PHE A 9 6.92 -8.85 -6.87
N HIS A 10 7.81 -8.94 -7.87
CA HIS A 10 7.89 -7.98 -8.96
C HIS A 10 6.61 -7.96 -9.80
N PHE A 11 6.02 -9.12 -10.06
CA PHE A 11 4.76 -9.22 -10.78
C PHE A 11 3.63 -8.50 -10.03
N VAL A 12 3.40 -8.83 -8.76
CA VAL A 12 2.34 -8.18 -7.95
C VAL A 12 2.58 -6.69 -7.82
N ARG A 13 3.83 -6.26 -7.56
CA ARG A 13 4.17 -4.83 -7.52
C ARG A 13 3.87 -4.14 -8.84
N GLY A 14 4.20 -4.77 -9.97
CA GLY A 14 3.91 -4.25 -11.31
C GLY A 14 2.39 -4.07 -11.53
N GLN A 15 1.59 -5.06 -11.12
CA GLN A 15 0.13 -4.98 -11.21
C GLN A 15 -0.45 -3.86 -10.32
N THR A 16 0.06 -3.69 -9.10
CA THR A 16 -0.36 -2.60 -8.20
C THR A 16 -0.04 -1.22 -8.79
N LEU A 17 1.15 -1.06 -9.37
CA LEU A 17 1.53 0.21 -10.03
C LEU A 17 0.71 0.47 -11.29
N ALA A 18 0.45 -0.55 -12.10
CA ALA A 18 -0.41 -0.42 -13.28
C ALA A 18 -1.86 -0.03 -12.90
N ALA A 19 -2.37 -0.52 -11.77
CA ALA A 19 -3.67 -0.11 -11.26
C ALA A 19 -3.67 1.38 -10.81
N LEU A 20 -2.59 1.84 -10.20
CA LEU A 20 -2.42 3.26 -9.86
C LEU A 20 -2.32 4.13 -11.13
N ASP A 21 -1.49 3.76 -12.10
CA ASP A 21 -1.32 4.49 -13.37
C ASP A 21 -2.63 4.57 -14.17
N GLY A 22 -3.49 3.55 -14.03
CA GLY A 22 -4.82 3.51 -14.65
C GLY A 22 -5.91 4.29 -13.91
N THR A 23 -5.59 4.95 -12.79
CA THR A 23 -6.54 5.65 -11.92
C THR A 23 -6.30 7.17 -11.95
N THR A 24 -7.37 7.97 -11.99
CA THR A 24 -7.26 9.44 -11.80
C THR A 24 -7.34 9.79 -10.32
N GLU A 25 -6.86 10.97 -9.91
CA GLU A 25 -6.94 11.40 -8.50
C GLU A 25 -8.39 11.41 -7.98
N GLU A 26 -9.34 11.85 -8.81
CA GLU A 26 -10.75 11.91 -8.43
C GLU A 26 -11.32 10.52 -8.14
N ILE A 27 -10.96 9.52 -8.97
CA ILE A 27 -11.35 8.13 -8.73
C ILE A 27 -10.59 7.57 -7.52
N ALA A 28 -9.32 7.94 -7.35
CA ALA A 28 -8.49 7.47 -6.25
C ALA A 28 -9.07 7.88 -4.88
N ASP A 29 -9.71 9.04 -4.83
CA ASP A 29 -10.27 9.63 -3.61
C ASP A 29 -11.71 9.23 -3.33
N MET A 30 -12.42 8.66 -4.30
CA MET A 30 -13.79 8.19 -4.14
C MET A 30 -13.86 7.01 -3.16
N ILE A 31 -14.73 7.12 -2.14
CA ILE A 31 -15.15 6.00 -1.30
C ILE A 31 -16.46 5.42 -1.88
N PRO A 32 -16.46 4.20 -2.43
CA PRO A 32 -17.68 3.60 -2.96
C PRO A 32 -18.69 3.28 -1.85
N THR A 33 -19.98 3.32 -2.18
CA THR A 33 -21.05 3.00 -1.22
C THR A 33 -20.87 1.60 -0.62
N GLY A 34 -20.90 1.50 0.71
CA GLY A 34 -20.71 0.25 1.45
C GLY A 34 -19.25 -0.09 1.76
N PHE A 35 -18.30 0.76 1.38
CA PHE A 35 -16.88 0.63 1.75
C PHE A 35 -16.46 1.78 2.67
N HIS A 36 -15.40 1.53 3.44
CA HIS A 36 -14.81 2.54 4.34
C HIS A 36 -13.56 3.21 3.73
N ASN A 37 -12.93 2.58 2.73
CA ASN A 37 -11.65 3.01 2.18
C ASN A 37 -11.77 3.34 0.69
N ASN A 38 -10.95 4.30 0.23
CA ASN A 38 -10.77 4.62 -1.18
C ASN A 38 -9.51 3.94 -1.75
N ILE A 39 -9.28 4.07 -3.05
CA ILE A 39 -8.12 3.46 -3.71
C ILE A 39 -6.81 4.05 -3.19
N ARG A 40 -6.74 5.37 -2.95
CA ARG A 40 -5.54 6.05 -2.43
C ARG A 40 -5.09 5.45 -1.10
N TRP A 41 -6.02 5.23 -0.18
CA TRP A 41 -5.73 4.59 1.12
C TRP A 41 -5.27 3.14 0.94
N ASN A 42 -5.92 2.35 0.07
CA ASN A 42 -5.51 0.96 -0.15
C ASN A 42 -4.08 0.88 -0.72
N LEU A 43 -3.70 1.76 -1.63
CA LEU A 43 -2.34 1.83 -2.17
C LEU A 43 -1.32 2.24 -1.11
N GLY A 44 -1.65 3.23 -0.28
CA GLY A 44 -0.83 3.61 0.88
C GLY A 44 -0.68 2.46 1.89
N HIS A 45 -1.76 1.72 2.15
CA HIS A 45 -1.75 0.56 3.04
C HIS A 45 -0.87 -0.58 2.53
N ILE A 46 -0.91 -0.87 1.21
CA ILE A 46 0.00 -1.83 0.58
C ILE A 46 1.46 -1.38 0.75
N PHE A 47 1.76 -0.11 0.50
CA PHE A 47 3.11 0.44 0.66
C PHE A 47 3.62 0.34 2.10
N LEU A 48 2.81 0.77 3.08
CA LEU A 48 3.15 0.75 4.49
C LEU A 48 3.38 -0.69 4.99
N SER A 49 2.43 -1.59 4.70
CA SER A 49 2.47 -2.99 5.10
C SER A 49 3.70 -3.70 4.54
N LEU A 50 4.01 -3.45 3.26
CA LEU A 50 5.17 -4.05 2.62
C LEU A 50 6.49 -3.56 3.23
N ASN A 51 6.61 -2.26 3.49
CA ASN A 51 7.80 -1.71 4.15
C ASN A 51 7.98 -2.31 5.54
N ASN A 52 6.92 -2.32 6.37
CA ASN A 52 6.96 -2.91 7.69
C ASN A 52 7.46 -4.37 7.64
N LEU A 53 6.93 -5.16 6.71
CA LEU A 53 7.32 -6.56 6.56
C LEU A 53 8.80 -6.69 6.16
N LEU A 54 9.22 -6.02 5.08
CA LEU A 54 10.60 -6.10 4.58
C LEU A 54 11.62 -5.67 5.63
N TYR A 55 11.42 -4.50 6.24
CA TYR A 55 12.34 -3.95 7.22
C TYR A 55 12.40 -4.79 8.50
N SER A 56 11.29 -5.43 8.90
CA SER A 56 11.29 -6.38 10.02
C SER A 56 12.17 -7.62 9.76
N TYR A 57 12.27 -8.07 8.51
CA TYR A 57 13.07 -9.25 8.14
C TYR A 57 14.55 -8.93 7.92
N ILE A 58 14.88 -7.75 7.39
CA ILE A 58 16.28 -7.37 7.13
C ILE A 58 16.95 -6.71 8.35
N GLY A 59 16.18 -6.35 9.38
CA GLY A 59 16.70 -5.76 10.62
C GLY A 59 17.20 -4.31 10.46
N GLU A 60 16.81 -3.63 9.38
CA GLU A 60 17.15 -2.25 9.12
C GLU A 60 16.02 -1.30 9.56
N LYS A 61 16.35 0.00 9.70
CA LYS A 61 15.34 1.03 9.96
C LYS A 61 14.67 1.45 8.65
N HIS A 62 13.35 1.47 8.63
CA HIS A 62 12.60 2.04 7.51
C HIS A 62 12.58 3.57 7.55
N GLY A 63 12.32 4.19 6.39
CA GLY A 63 12.13 5.64 6.27
C GLY A 63 10.70 6.14 6.56
N LEU A 64 9.78 5.26 6.97
CA LEU A 64 8.40 5.65 7.30
C LEU A 64 8.36 6.60 8.50
N THR A 65 7.51 7.60 8.40
CA THR A 65 7.21 8.60 9.42
C THR A 65 5.97 8.23 10.20
N GLU A 66 5.78 8.84 11.38
CA GLU A 66 4.54 8.67 12.17
C GLU A 66 3.29 9.01 11.36
N ARG A 67 3.39 10.00 10.47
CA ARG A 67 2.28 10.39 9.58
C ARG A 67 1.87 9.28 8.63
N ASP A 68 2.82 8.47 8.14
CA ASP A 68 2.51 7.35 7.24
C ASP A 68 1.64 6.30 7.95
N TYR A 69 1.92 6.04 9.24
CA TYR A 69 1.09 5.15 10.05
C TYR A 69 -0.28 5.73 10.32
N GLN A 70 -0.37 7.01 10.70
CA GLN A 70 -1.66 7.68 10.91
C GLN A 70 -2.56 7.65 9.68
N LEU A 71 -1.99 7.68 8.48
CA LEU A 71 -2.75 7.64 7.24
C LEU A 71 -3.12 6.22 6.80
N PHE A 72 -2.23 5.23 6.97
CA PHE A 72 -2.37 3.95 6.25
C PHE A 72 -2.28 2.69 7.12
N GLN A 73 -2.16 2.81 8.44
CA GLN A 73 -2.12 1.62 9.30
C GLN A 73 -3.48 0.89 9.36
N PHE A 74 -3.46 -0.34 9.87
CA PHE A 74 -4.70 -1.06 10.14
C PHE A 74 -5.62 -0.26 11.07
N SER A 75 -6.92 -0.29 10.79
CA SER A 75 -7.96 0.48 11.48
C SER A 75 -7.95 1.99 11.27
N THR A 76 -7.20 2.51 10.28
CA THR A 76 -7.44 3.88 9.79
C THR A 76 -8.31 3.87 8.55
N SER A 77 -8.89 5.02 8.23
CA SER A 77 -9.67 5.26 7.02
C SER A 77 -9.37 6.65 6.45
N PRO A 78 -9.64 6.92 5.16
CA PRO A 78 -9.56 8.27 4.61
C PRO A 78 -10.53 9.28 5.26
N SER A 79 -11.53 8.79 6.00
CA SER A 79 -12.55 9.60 6.67
C SER A 79 -12.29 9.86 8.16
N ASP A 80 -11.20 9.30 8.71
CA ASP A 80 -10.74 9.58 10.07
C ASP A 80 -10.01 10.93 10.15
#